data_AF-A0A3R6XHP4-F1
#
_entry.id   AF-A0A3R6XHP4-F1
#
_cell.length_a   1.000
_cell.length_b   1.000
_cell.length_c   1.000
_cell.angle_alpha   90.00
_cell.angle_beta   90.00
_cell.angle_gamma   90.00
#
_symmetry.space_group_name_H-M   'P 1'
#
loop_
_entity.id
_entity.type
_entity.pdbx_description
1 polymer ?
#
loop_
_entity_poly.entity_id
_entity_poly.type
_entity_poly.pdbx_seq_one_letter_code
_entity_poly.pdbx_strand_id
1 'polypeptide(L)'
;MENWGIVTYRESILLADEATSSFAHKLGTAHTVCHELAHQWFGNLVTMEWWTELWLNEGFARFMEHEAMHDIFPQWNVWANFVQDPLALKKDAMASSHPIEVVVHHPDEIDQVFDVIAYRKGAAVIRMLANFVGNDKFYIGMHKYLVKFAYGNAKTVDLWHALEAASGLELTSMAHTWTTQTGFPVVNVTKAANGSYQLTQSRFFADGTRDSGPNKTVWDVPLTLGFQNYI
;
A
#
# COMPACT_ATOMS: atom_id res chain seq x y z
N MET A 1 3.85 -5.43 18.04
CA MET A 1 2.44 -5.57 18.44
C MET A 1 2.01 -4.28 19.11
N GLU A 2 0.98 -3.71 18.53
CA GLU A 2 0.61 -2.31 18.59
C GLU A 2 -0.33 -1.97 19.76
N ASN A 3 -0.41 -2.83 20.79
CA ASN A 3 -1.38 -2.69 21.89
C ASN A 3 -1.42 -1.23 22.40
N TRP A 4 -2.62 -0.65 22.44
CA TRP A 4 -2.77 0.80 22.60
C TRP A 4 -2.20 1.28 23.94
N GLY A 5 -1.14 2.08 23.87
CA GLY A 5 -0.42 2.62 25.03
C GLY A 5 0.64 1.69 25.65
N ILE A 6 0.74 0.43 25.20
CA ILE A 6 1.75 -0.54 25.64
C ILE A 6 2.26 -1.35 24.43
N VAL A 7 2.96 -0.68 23.52
CA VAL A 7 3.52 -1.34 22.34
C VAL A 7 4.61 -2.33 22.77
N THR A 8 4.52 -3.58 22.31
CA THR A 8 5.48 -4.63 22.64
C THR A 8 6.34 -4.99 21.43
N TYR A 9 7.62 -5.20 21.72
CA TYR A 9 8.65 -5.51 20.73
C TYR A 9 9.47 -6.71 21.18
N ARG A 10 10.10 -7.40 20.22
CA ARG A 10 11.21 -8.30 20.53
C ARG A 10 12.45 -7.47 20.83
N GLU A 11 13.25 -7.87 21.83
CA GLU A 11 14.51 -7.20 22.16
C GLU A 11 15.44 -7.08 20.96
N SER A 12 15.49 -8.14 20.13
CA SER A 12 16.28 -8.20 18.89
C SER A 12 15.81 -7.24 17.79
N ILE A 13 14.71 -6.52 17.99
CA ILE A 13 14.16 -5.55 17.04
C ILE A 13 14.20 -4.13 17.63
N LEU A 14 13.95 -3.98 18.93
CA LEU A 14 13.87 -2.66 19.58
C LEU A 14 15.23 -2.13 20.04
N LEU A 15 16.07 -2.99 20.61
CA LEU A 15 17.31 -2.54 21.22
C LEU A 15 18.35 -2.30 20.13
N ALA A 16 18.68 -1.03 19.91
CA ALA A 16 19.74 -0.60 19.00
C ALA A 16 20.77 0.22 19.77
N ASP A 17 22.04 -0.14 19.60
CA ASP A 17 23.18 0.56 20.15
C ASP A 17 23.86 1.41 19.07
N GLU A 18 24.17 2.66 19.40
CA GLU A 18 24.70 3.61 18.42
C GLU A 18 26.09 3.20 17.91
N ALA A 19 26.95 2.65 18.76
CA ALA A 19 28.32 2.32 18.42
C ALA A 19 28.47 0.96 17.71
N THR A 20 27.60 0.00 18.04
CA THR A 20 27.79 -1.42 17.67
C THR A 20 26.73 -1.96 16.74
N SER A 21 25.52 -1.38 16.69
CA SER A 21 24.48 -1.87 15.79
C SER A 21 24.76 -1.49 14.34
N SER A 22 24.60 -2.46 13.45
CA SER A 22 24.70 -2.21 12.00
C SER A 22 23.64 -1.22 11.52
N PHE A 23 23.90 -0.57 10.40
CA PHE A 23 22.89 0.29 9.78
C PHE A 23 21.59 -0.47 9.47
N ALA A 24 21.69 -1.69 8.96
CA ALA A 24 20.52 -2.53 8.68
C ALA A 24 19.67 -2.81 9.93
N HIS A 25 20.32 -3.02 11.09
CA HIS A 25 19.63 -3.20 12.37
C HIS A 25 18.91 -1.92 12.81
N LYS A 26 19.61 -0.77 12.75
CA LYS A 26 19.02 0.54 13.08
C LYS A 26 17.85 0.88 12.16
N LEU A 27 17.98 0.59 10.87
CA LEU A 27 16.94 0.77 9.87
C LEU A 27 15.71 -0.10 10.19
N GLY A 28 15.91 -1.40 10.47
CA GLY A 28 14.83 -2.31 10.85
C GLY A 28 14.14 -1.94 12.18
N THR A 29 14.92 -1.45 13.15
CA THR A 29 14.42 -0.91 14.42
C THR A 29 13.50 0.28 14.17
N ALA A 30 13.97 1.26 13.39
CA ALA A 30 13.18 2.45 13.06
C ALA A 30 11.91 2.11 12.29
N HIS A 31 11.98 1.20 11.31
CA HIS A 31 10.81 0.71 10.59
C HIS A 31 9.78 0.14 11.56
N THR A 32 10.19 -0.77 12.44
CA THR A 32 9.26 -1.41 13.38
C THR A 32 8.67 -0.39 14.34
N VAL A 33 9.47 0.50 14.93
CA VAL A 33 8.95 1.52 15.85
C VAL A 33 7.95 2.44 15.14
N CYS A 34 8.27 2.93 13.94
CA CYS A 34 7.36 3.82 13.21
C CYS A 34 6.08 3.10 12.77
N HIS A 35 6.16 1.82 12.40
CA HIS A 35 5.02 0.98 12.03
C HIS A 35 4.05 0.83 13.20
N GLU A 36 4.56 0.43 14.36
CA GLU A 36 3.75 0.17 15.55
C GLU A 36 3.17 1.46 16.14
N LEU A 37 3.88 2.58 15.99
CA LEU A 37 3.35 3.91 16.34
C LEU A 37 2.28 4.39 15.34
N ALA A 38 2.38 4.06 14.05
CA ALA A 38 1.35 4.37 13.08
C ALA A 38 0.03 3.66 13.40
N HIS A 39 0.10 2.43 13.91
CA HIS A 39 -1.09 1.69 14.35
C HIS A 39 -1.89 2.36 15.48
N GLN A 40 -1.28 3.28 16.23
CA GLN A 40 -2.02 4.05 17.24
C GLN A 40 -3.15 4.88 16.61
N TRP A 41 -3.06 5.19 15.32
CA TRP A 41 -4.15 5.74 14.50
C TRP A 41 -4.80 4.67 13.61
N PHE A 42 -3.99 3.91 12.87
CA PHE A 42 -4.44 2.92 11.88
C PHE A 42 -4.52 1.52 12.48
N GLY A 43 -5.61 1.23 13.17
CA GLY A 43 -5.88 -0.05 13.81
C GLY A 43 -6.40 0.10 15.23
N ASN A 44 -5.86 1.05 16.00
CA ASN A 44 -6.32 1.32 17.36
C ASN A 44 -7.42 2.40 17.40
N LEU A 45 -7.12 3.62 16.94
CA LEU A 45 -8.10 4.72 16.92
C LEU A 45 -9.23 4.44 15.93
N VAL A 46 -8.88 3.94 14.75
CA VAL A 46 -9.83 3.46 13.74
C VAL A 46 -9.44 2.04 13.38
N THR A 47 -10.31 1.08 13.70
CA THR A 47 -10.09 -0.34 13.42
C THR A 47 -10.86 -0.74 12.17
N MET A 48 -10.37 -1.67 11.36
CA MET A 48 -11.21 -2.29 10.34
C MET A 48 -12.49 -2.90 10.94
N GLU A 49 -13.60 -2.89 10.19
CA GLU A 49 -14.84 -3.55 10.65
C GLU A 49 -14.67 -5.08 10.71
N TRP A 50 -13.95 -5.64 9.74
CA TRP A 50 -13.64 -7.06 9.71
C TRP A 50 -12.25 -7.31 9.12
N TRP A 51 -11.77 -8.54 9.26
CA TRP A 51 -10.46 -8.97 8.76
C TRP A 51 -10.32 -8.90 7.24
N THR A 52 -11.44 -8.81 6.53
CA THR A 52 -11.44 -8.57 5.07
C THR A 52 -10.76 -7.25 4.70
N GLU A 53 -10.85 -6.26 5.57
CA GLU A 53 -10.22 -4.96 5.42
C GLU A 53 -8.95 -4.81 6.26
N LEU A 54 -8.28 -5.91 6.64
CA LEU A 54 -7.02 -5.89 7.43
C LEU A 54 -5.97 -4.92 6.87
N TRP A 55 -5.91 -4.79 5.55
CA TRP A 55 -4.98 -3.88 4.87
C TRP A 55 -5.16 -2.40 5.28
N LEU A 56 -6.34 -1.99 5.77
CA LEU A 56 -6.58 -0.64 6.31
C LEU A 56 -5.70 -0.36 7.53
N ASN A 57 -5.33 -1.40 8.28
CA ASN A 57 -4.38 -1.29 9.37
C ASN A 57 -2.96 -1.44 8.82
N GLU A 58 -2.65 -2.62 8.26
CA GLU A 58 -1.27 -3.03 7.96
C GLU A 58 -0.66 -2.28 6.77
N GLY A 59 -1.45 -2.04 5.73
CA GLY A 59 -1.02 -1.27 4.57
C GLY A 59 -0.75 0.19 4.94
N PHE A 60 -1.59 0.79 5.78
CA PHE A 60 -1.39 2.16 6.25
C PHE A 60 -0.25 2.28 7.24
N ALA A 61 -0.11 1.37 8.21
CA ALA A 61 1.05 1.35 9.10
C ALA A 61 2.35 1.23 8.29
N ARG A 62 2.37 0.37 7.25
CA ARG A 62 3.50 0.22 6.34
C ARG A 62 3.75 1.45 5.46
N PHE A 63 2.72 2.20 5.07
CA PHE A 63 2.88 3.47 4.35
C PHE A 63 3.41 4.57 5.27
N MET A 64 2.79 4.75 6.44
CA MET A 64 3.12 5.81 7.40
C MET A 64 4.48 5.62 8.06
N GLU A 65 4.97 4.38 8.23
CA GLU A 65 6.35 4.19 8.68
C GLU A 65 7.37 4.80 7.70
N HIS A 66 7.10 4.74 6.39
CA HIS A 66 8.01 5.30 5.38
C HIS A 66 7.93 6.81 5.35
N GLU A 67 6.72 7.39 5.45
CA GLU A 67 6.56 8.85 5.58
C GLU A 67 7.27 9.37 6.84
N ALA A 68 7.01 8.76 8.00
CA ALA A 68 7.64 9.18 9.26
C ALA A 68 9.17 9.06 9.18
N MET A 69 9.70 7.95 8.65
CA MET A 69 11.14 7.77 8.52
C MET A 69 11.76 8.68 7.46
N HIS A 70 11.04 9.01 6.38
CA HIS A 70 11.50 9.97 5.39
C HIS A 70 11.70 11.35 6.01
N ASP A 71 10.81 11.76 6.90
CA ASP A 71 10.90 13.04 7.60
C ASP A 71 11.94 13.03 8.73
N ILE A 72 12.01 11.97 9.53
CA ILE A 72 12.93 11.87 10.68
C ILE A 72 14.37 11.60 10.22
N PHE A 73 14.54 10.77 9.19
CA PHE A 73 15.84 10.34 8.66
C PHE A 73 15.94 10.54 7.14
N PRO A 74 15.87 11.79 6.63
CA PRO A 74 15.85 12.07 5.19
C PRO A 74 17.06 11.50 4.44
N GLN A 75 18.22 11.43 5.10
CA GLN A 75 19.46 10.89 4.58
C GLN A 75 19.44 9.38 4.34
N TRP A 76 18.47 8.64 4.89
CA TRP A 76 18.34 7.19 4.69
C TRP A 76 17.66 6.83 3.38
N ASN A 77 17.01 7.81 2.71
CA ASN A 77 16.35 7.63 1.43
C ASN A 77 15.42 6.39 1.40
N VAL A 78 14.59 6.25 2.44
CA VAL A 78 13.76 5.06 2.68
C VAL A 78 12.79 4.76 1.53
N TRP A 79 12.32 5.78 0.83
CA TRP A 79 11.48 5.61 -0.36
C TRP A 79 12.22 4.99 -1.55
N ALA A 80 13.54 5.17 -1.67
CA ALA A 80 14.33 4.44 -2.66
C ALA A 80 14.42 2.96 -2.33
N ASN A 81 14.55 2.59 -1.05
CA ASN A 81 14.51 1.19 -0.63
C ASN A 81 13.13 0.57 -0.89
N PHE A 82 12.05 1.31 -0.61
CA PHE A 82 10.68 0.87 -0.87
C PHE A 82 10.45 0.47 -2.33
N VAL A 83 10.89 1.28 -3.30
CA VAL A 83 10.69 0.98 -4.73
C VAL A 83 11.58 -0.15 -5.26
N GLN A 84 12.70 -0.43 -4.59
CA GLN A 84 13.59 -1.53 -4.95
C GLN A 84 13.13 -2.86 -4.37
N ASP A 85 12.17 -2.87 -3.43
CA ASP A 85 11.67 -4.08 -2.81
C ASP A 85 10.74 -4.85 -3.75
N PRO A 86 11.16 -6.03 -4.26
CA PRO A 86 10.39 -6.74 -5.25
C PRO A 86 9.34 -7.68 -4.63
N LEU A 87 9.23 -7.78 -3.30
CA LEU A 87 8.50 -8.86 -2.65
C LEU A 87 7.00 -8.83 -3.00
N ALA A 88 6.38 -7.66 -2.97
CA ALA A 88 4.98 -7.50 -3.35
C ALA A 88 4.75 -7.94 -4.81
N LEU A 89 5.54 -7.40 -5.74
CA LEU A 89 5.42 -7.74 -7.17
C LEU A 89 5.72 -9.23 -7.43
N LYS A 90 6.71 -9.83 -6.75
CA LYS A 90 7.04 -11.25 -6.91
C LYS A 90 5.91 -12.16 -6.43
N LYS A 91 5.35 -11.89 -5.25
CA LYS A 91 4.23 -12.67 -4.71
C LYS A 91 2.99 -12.49 -5.59
N ASP A 92 2.70 -11.26 -5.98
CA ASP A 92 1.46 -10.91 -6.67
C ASP A 92 1.46 -11.30 -8.17
N ALA A 93 2.65 -11.55 -8.74
CA ALA A 93 2.79 -12.14 -10.07
C ALA A 93 2.50 -13.65 -10.12
N MET A 94 2.24 -14.31 -8.97
CA MET A 94 1.88 -15.71 -8.92
C MET A 94 0.38 -15.91 -9.17
N ALA A 95 0.02 -17.02 -9.83
CA ALA A 95 -1.39 -17.40 -10.00
C ALA A 95 -2.09 -17.66 -8.66
N SER A 96 -1.34 -18.10 -7.65
CA SER A 96 -1.80 -18.36 -6.28
C SER A 96 -1.87 -17.13 -5.37
N SER A 97 -1.61 -15.92 -5.88
CA SER A 97 -1.84 -14.69 -5.11
C SER A 97 -3.34 -14.47 -4.87
N HIS A 98 -3.67 -13.45 -4.08
CA HIS A 98 -5.03 -13.02 -3.79
C HIS A 98 -5.16 -11.49 -3.93
N PRO A 99 -6.40 -10.95 -3.97
CA PRO A 99 -6.62 -9.50 -3.89
C PRO A 99 -6.18 -8.96 -2.52
N ILE A 100 -6.10 -7.63 -2.39
CA ILE A 100 -5.82 -7.01 -1.08
C ILE A 100 -6.97 -7.30 -0.12
N GLU A 101 -8.22 -7.19 -0.60
CA GLU A 101 -9.41 -7.57 0.15
C GLU A 101 -9.68 -9.07 -0.02
N VAL A 102 -9.56 -9.81 1.08
CA VAL A 102 -9.86 -11.25 1.12
C VAL A 102 -11.07 -11.47 2.00
N VAL A 103 -12.10 -12.14 1.49
CA VAL A 103 -13.24 -12.51 2.32
C VAL A 103 -12.76 -13.52 3.38
N VAL A 104 -12.83 -13.12 4.64
CA VAL A 104 -12.48 -13.96 5.79
C VAL A 104 -13.78 -14.44 6.43
N HIS A 105 -14.00 -15.74 6.48
CA HIS A 105 -15.24 -16.31 7.03
C HIS A 105 -15.11 -16.65 8.51
N HIS A 106 -13.91 -17.02 8.95
CA HIS A 106 -13.63 -17.36 10.34
C HIS A 106 -12.31 -16.71 10.83
N PRO A 107 -12.24 -16.20 12.07
CA PRO A 107 -11.01 -15.62 12.61
C PRO A 107 -9.77 -16.52 12.57
N ASP A 108 -9.93 -17.84 12.55
CA ASP A 108 -8.79 -18.76 12.43
C ASP A 108 -8.10 -18.70 11.05
N GLU A 109 -8.72 -18.05 10.06
CA GLU A 109 -8.16 -17.86 8.72
C GLU A 109 -7.26 -16.61 8.64
N ILE A 110 -7.23 -15.77 9.68
CA ILE A 110 -6.57 -14.45 9.61
C ILE A 110 -5.08 -14.56 9.32
N ASP A 111 -4.41 -15.56 9.87
CA ASP A 111 -2.97 -15.80 9.65
C ASP A 111 -2.63 -15.99 8.16
N GLN A 112 -3.62 -16.36 7.34
CA GLN A 112 -3.45 -16.51 5.89
C GLN A 112 -3.43 -15.17 5.14
N VAL A 113 -4.02 -14.12 5.73
CA VAL A 113 -4.13 -12.78 5.12
C VAL A 113 -3.17 -11.76 5.74
N PHE A 114 -2.53 -12.10 6.86
CA PHE A 114 -1.36 -11.39 7.41
C PHE A 114 -0.10 -11.67 6.57
N ASP A 115 -0.08 -11.16 5.35
CA ASP A 115 0.93 -11.54 4.36
C ASP A 115 1.53 -10.35 3.59
N VAL A 116 2.43 -10.65 2.66
CA VAL A 116 3.12 -9.62 1.84
C VAL A 116 2.14 -8.73 1.07
N ILE A 117 0.95 -9.22 0.71
CA ILE A 117 -0.06 -8.46 -0.05
C ILE A 117 -0.70 -7.40 0.85
N ALA A 118 -1.23 -7.77 2.02
CA ALA A 118 -1.88 -6.83 2.94
C ALA A 118 -0.94 -5.67 3.35
N TYR A 119 0.33 -5.99 3.61
CA TYR A 119 1.33 -5.02 4.04
C TYR A 119 1.92 -4.21 2.86
N ARG A 120 2.63 -4.90 1.96
CA ARG A 120 3.52 -4.24 0.98
C ARG A 120 2.76 -3.80 -0.26
N LYS A 121 1.85 -4.64 -0.79
CA LYS A 121 0.98 -4.22 -1.91
C LYS A 121 0.00 -3.15 -1.42
N GLY A 122 -0.58 -3.31 -0.24
CA GLY A 122 -1.41 -2.29 0.43
C GLY A 122 -0.71 -0.93 0.47
N ALA A 123 0.48 -0.85 1.07
CA ALA A 123 1.26 0.39 1.12
C ALA A 123 1.61 0.96 -0.27
N ALA A 124 1.92 0.10 -1.25
CA ALA A 124 2.23 0.54 -2.61
C ALA A 124 1.01 1.17 -3.31
N VAL A 125 -0.17 0.58 -3.15
CA VAL A 125 -1.44 1.14 -3.66
C VAL A 125 -1.77 2.45 -2.95
N ILE A 126 -1.59 2.54 -1.62
CA ILE A 126 -1.78 3.79 -0.87
C ILE A 126 -0.87 4.89 -1.41
N ARG A 127 0.43 4.59 -1.58
CA ARG A 127 1.40 5.54 -2.14
C ARG A 127 1.01 5.99 -3.54
N MET A 128 0.58 5.07 -4.41
CA MET A 128 0.11 5.39 -5.75
C MET A 128 -1.10 6.34 -5.71
N LEU A 129 -2.08 6.07 -4.85
CA LEU A 129 -3.25 6.92 -4.68
C LEU A 129 -2.90 8.29 -4.09
N ALA A 130 -2.02 8.35 -3.09
CA ALA A 130 -1.55 9.61 -2.52
C ALA A 130 -0.89 10.51 -3.57
N ASN A 131 -0.05 9.93 -4.44
CA ASN A 131 0.57 10.66 -5.54
C ASN A 131 -0.44 11.09 -6.61
N PHE A 132 -1.43 10.25 -6.93
CA PHE A 132 -2.48 10.58 -7.90
C PHE A 132 -3.41 11.70 -7.42
N VAL A 133 -3.79 11.66 -6.14
CA VAL A 133 -4.64 12.68 -5.48
C VAL A 133 -3.87 13.97 -5.23
N GLY A 134 -2.57 13.87 -4.96
CA GLY A 134 -1.73 14.93 -4.42
C GLY A 134 -1.70 14.90 -2.89
N ASN A 135 -0.50 14.91 -2.31
CA ASN A 135 -0.27 14.67 -0.89
C ASN A 135 -1.12 15.57 0.02
N ASP A 136 -1.25 16.87 -0.27
CA ASP A 136 -2.02 17.80 0.57
C ASP A 136 -3.49 17.37 0.70
N LYS A 137 -4.13 17.05 -0.43
CA LYS A 137 -5.54 16.63 -0.43
C LYS A 137 -5.69 15.23 0.16
N PHE A 138 -4.72 14.35 -0.10
CA PHE A 138 -4.68 13.01 0.50
C PHE A 138 -4.66 13.11 2.03
N TYR A 139 -3.75 13.91 2.61
CA TYR A 139 -3.66 14.09 4.07
C TYR A 139 -4.89 14.78 4.68
N ILE A 140 -5.52 15.72 3.98
CA ILE A 140 -6.81 16.29 4.39
C ILE A 140 -7.88 15.19 4.45
N GLY A 141 -7.95 14.31 3.44
CA GLY A 141 -8.88 13.19 3.41
C GLY A 141 -8.62 12.18 4.54
N MET A 142 -7.36 11.82 4.75
CA MET A 142 -6.94 10.93 5.84
C MET A 142 -7.28 11.49 7.21
N HIS A 143 -7.05 12.79 7.44
CA HIS A 143 -7.43 13.45 8.70
C HIS A 143 -8.95 13.38 8.92
N LYS A 144 -9.75 13.70 7.89
CA LYS A 144 -11.22 13.63 7.97
C LYS A 144 -11.71 12.20 8.24
N TYR A 145 -11.09 11.20 7.61
CA TYR A 145 -11.36 9.79 7.86
C TYR A 145 -11.10 9.43 9.34
N LEU A 146 -9.89 9.71 9.84
CA LEU A 146 -9.52 9.39 11.21
C LEU A 146 -10.41 10.08 12.25
N VAL A 147 -10.76 11.36 12.04
CA VAL A 147 -11.65 12.10 12.94
C VAL A 147 -13.07 11.54 12.91
N LYS A 148 -13.59 11.19 11.73
CA LYS A 148 -14.95 10.69 11.57
C LYS A 148 -15.15 9.32 12.22
N PHE A 149 -14.15 8.44 12.09
CA PHE A 149 -14.23 7.05 12.55
C PHE A 149 -13.50 6.81 13.88
N ALA A 150 -13.03 7.87 14.54
CA ALA A 150 -12.33 7.79 15.82
C ALA A 150 -13.13 6.98 16.85
N TYR A 151 -12.44 6.05 17.51
CA TYR A 151 -12.99 5.12 18.50
C TYR A 151 -14.04 4.16 17.95
N GLY A 152 -13.98 3.88 16.65
CA GLY A 152 -14.91 3.00 15.96
C GLY A 152 -14.27 2.22 14.83
N ASN A 153 -15.13 1.68 13.97
CA ASN A 153 -14.73 0.83 12.86
C ASN A 153 -14.96 1.51 11.51
N ALA A 154 -14.22 1.08 10.50
CA ALA A 154 -14.39 1.53 9.12
C ALA A 154 -14.20 0.40 8.10
N LYS A 155 -14.80 0.58 6.93
CA LYS A 155 -14.61 -0.28 5.74
C LYS A 155 -13.72 0.43 4.72
N THR A 156 -13.22 -0.34 3.75
CA THR A 156 -12.45 0.23 2.63
C THR A 156 -13.22 1.35 1.91
N VAL A 157 -14.53 1.20 1.72
CA VAL A 157 -15.37 2.21 1.06
C VAL A 157 -15.42 3.54 1.82
N ASP A 158 -15.31 3.51 3.15
CA ASP A 158 -15.32 4.71 3.98
C ASP A 158 -14.07 5.58 3.76
N LEU A 159 -12.93 4.92 3.58
CA LEU A 159 -11.68 5.57 3.22
C LEU A 159 -11.80 6.23 1.84
N TRP A 160 -12.33 5.53 0.84
CA TRP A 160 -12.52 6.08 -0.50
C TRP A 160 -13.39 7.32 -0.50
N HIS A 161 -14.55 7.26 0.15
CA HIS A 161 -15.43 8.43 0.27
C HIS A 161 -14.74 9.62 0.94
N ALA A 162 -13.88 9.39 1.95
CA ALA A 162 -13.14 10.47 2.60
C ALA A 162 -12.09 11.10 1.66
N LEU A 163 -11.37 10.29 0.89
CA LEU A 163 -10.39 10.76 -0.09
C LEU A 163 -11.05 11.46 -1.28
N GLU A 164 -12.18 10.96 -1.78
CA GLU A 164 -12.97 11.61 -2.84
C GLU A 164 -13.48 12.99 -2.38
N ALA A 165 -14.07 13.06 -1.19
CA ALA A 165 -14.57 14.31 -0.62
C ALA A 165 -13.48 15.37 -0.41
N ALA A 166 -12.23 14.95 -0.17
CA ALA A 166 -11.10 15.87 -0.03
C ALA A 166 -10.46 16.23 -1.38
N SER A 167 -10.43 15.29 -2.32
CA SER A 167 -9.73 15.45 -3.61
C SER A 167 -10.58 16.14 -4.68
N GLY A 168 -11.89 15.88 -4.68
CA GLY A 168 -12.82 16.18 -5.77
C GLY A 168 -12.71 15.21 -6.95
N LEU A 169 -11.96 14.11 -6.80
CA LEU A 169 -11.78 13.07 -7.82
C LEU A 169 -12.73 11.90 -7.55
N GLU A 170 -13.11 11.18 -8.60
CA GLU A 170 -13.77 9.88 -8.49
C GLU A 170 -12.66 8.81 -8.32
N LEU A 171 -12.50 8.31 -7.10
CA LEU A 171 -11.44 7.39 -6.70
C LEU A 171 -11.97 6.00 -6.36
N THR A 172 -13.23 5.88 -5.96
CA THR A 172 -13.80 4.62 -5.46
C THR A 172 -13.72 3.53 -6.52
N SER A 173 -14.14 3.83 -7.76
CA SER A 173 -14.07 2.89 -8.88
C SER A 173 -12.63 2.47 -9.18
N MET A 174 -11.73 3.45 -9.30
CA MET A 174 -10.32 3.22 -9.53
C MET A 174 -9.68 2.37 -8.43
N ALA A 175 -9.81 2.78 -7.17
CA ALA A 175 -9.22 2.10 -6.02
C ALA A 175 -9.78 0.69 -5.82
N HIS A 176 -11.07 0.50 -6.11
CA HIS A 176 -11.70 -0.82 -6.10
C HIS A 176 -11.02 -1.79 -7.08
N THR A 177 -10.61 -1.32 -8.27
CA THR A 177 -9.86 -2.18 -9.22
C THR A 177 -8.52 -2.67 -8.64
N TRP A 178 -7.91 -1.92 -7.73
CA TRP A 178 -6.63 -2.27 -7.10
C TRP A 178 -6.76 -3.14 -5.86
N THR A 179 -7.86 -3.02 -5.10
CA THR A 179 -8.04 -3.80 -3.86
C THR A 179 -8.73 -5.13 -4.06
N THR A 180 -9.63 -5.25 -5.03
CA THR A 180 -10.50 -6.43 -5.20
C THR A 180 -10.06 -7.39 -6.30
N GLN A 181 -9.01 -7.05 -7.05
CA GLN A 181 -8.44 -7.89 -8.10
C GLN A 181 -7.04 -8.40 -7.71
N THR A 182 -6.79 -9.68 -8.01
CA THR A 182 -5.47 -10.31 -7.80
C THR A 182 -4.47 -9.87 -8.85
N GLY A 183 -3.22 -9.64 -8.44
CA GLY A 183 -2.15 -9.25 -9.35
C GLY A 183 -2.11 -7.75 -9.62
N PHE A 184 -1.31 -7.41 -10.63
CA PHE A 184 -1.11 -6.04 -11.10
C PHE A 184 -0.93 -6.05 -12.63
N PRO A 185 -1.20 -4.91 -13.29
CA PRO A 185 -1.04 -4.81 -14.74
C PRO A 185 0.42 -4.59 -15.12
N VAL A 186 0.82 -5.17 -16.25
CA VAL A 186 1.91 -4.64 -17.08
C VAL A 186 1.30 -3.77 -18.17
N VAL A 187 1.82 -2.55 -18.31
CA VAL A 187 1.39 -1.61 -19.36
C VAL A 187 2.41 -1.63 -20.48
N ASN A 188 2.00 -2.11 -21.65
CA ASN A 188 2.81 -2.12 -22.86
C ASN A 188 2.59 -0.84 -23.65
N VAL A 189 3.68 -0.19 -24.04
CA VAL A 189 3.66 1.05 -24.81
C VAL A 189 4.29 0.81 -26.18
N THR A 190 3.51 0.97 -27.24
CA THR A 190 3.97 0.81 -28.62
C THR A 190 3.89 2.13 -29.35
N LYS A 191 5.01 2.58 -29.95
CA LYS A 191 5.02 3.77 -30.81
C LYS A 191 4.57 3.39 -32.22
N ALA A 192 3.46 3.95 -32.67
CA ALA A 192 2.95 3.77 -34.02
C ALA A 192 3.73 4.63 -35.04
N ALA A 193 3.67 4.25 -36.31
CA ALA A 193 4.40 4.92 -37.40
C ALA A 193 3.99 6.39 -37.59
N ASN A 194 2.75 6.75 -37.25
CA ASN A 194 2.24 8.12 -37.27
C ASN A 194 2.72 8.97 -36.06
N GLY A 195 3.57 8.42 -35.20
CA GLY A 195 4.07 9.09 -33.99
C GLY A 195 3.18 8.99 -32.76
N SER A 196 1.97 8.41 -32.85
CA SER A 196 1.12 8.18 -31.67
C SER A 196 1.61 7.02 -30.82
N TYR A 197 1.32 7.03 -29.52
CA TYR A 197 1.59 5.92 -28.62
C TYR A 197 0.31 5.13 -28.34
N GLN A 198 0.35 3.83 -28.55
CA GLN A 198 -0.73 2.91 -28.17
C GLN A 198 -0.34 2.22 -26.86
N LEU A 199 -1.23 2.32 -25.88
CA LEU A 199 -1.07 1.69 -24.58
C LEU A 199 -2.05 0.52 -24.46
N THR A 200 -1.55 -0.61 -23.96
CA THR A 200 -2.35 -1.78 -23.64
C THR A 200 -1.95 -2.29 -22.28
N GLN A 201 -2.91 -2.87 -21.54
CA GLN A 201 -2.65 -3.49 -20.25
C GLN A 201 -3.05 -4.96 -20.26
N SER A 202 -2.36 -5.73 -19.44
CA SER A 202 -2.69 -7.12 -19.13
C SER A 202 -2.15 -7.46 -17.74
N ARG A 203 -2.79 -8.37 -17.01
CA ARG A 203 -2.21 -8.90 -15.77
C ARG A 203 -0.83 -9.50 -16.04
N PHE A 204 0.15 -9.17 -15.19
CA PHE A 204 1.47 -9.76 -15.25
C PHE A 204 1.52 -11.09 -14.49
N PHE A 205 2.14 -12.10 -15.09
CA PHE A 205 2.45 -13.39 -14.44
C PHE A 205 3.94 -13.71 -14.59
N ALA A 206 4.56 -14.17 -13.50
CA ALA A 206 5.99 -14.50 -13.50
C ALA A 206 6.33 -15.77 -14.31
N ASP A 207 5.36 -16.68 -14.49
CA ASP A 207 5.51 -17.94 -15.23
C ASP A 207 5.28 -17.80 -16.74
N GLY A 208 4.95 -16.60 -17.22
CA GLY A 208 4.63 -16.33 -18.63
C GLY A 208 3.21 -16.68 -19.04
N THR A 209 2.36 -17.12 -18.11
CA THR A 209 0.92 -17.33 -18.35
C THR A 209 0.27 -16.03 -18.79
N ARG A 210 -0.75 -16.14 -19.66
CA ARG A 210 -1.57 -15.00 -20.09
C ARG A 210 -2.97 -15.14 -19.53
N ASP A 211 -3.55 -14.00 -19.16
CA ASP A 211 -4.95 -13.94 -18.74
C ASP A 211 -5.83 -14.40 -19.91
N SER A 212 -6.36 -15.61 -19.79
CA SER A 212 -7.12 -16.31 -20.84
C SER A 212 -8.59 -16.54 -20.45
N GLY A 213 -9.03 -15.92 -19.34
CA GLY A 213 -10.40 -16.00 -18.86
C GLY A 213 -11.39 -15.08 -19.60
N PRO A 214 -12.71 -15.35 -19.49
CA PRO A 214 -13.76 -14.54 -20.13
C PRO A 214 -13.89 -13.13 -19.52
N ASN A 215 -13.48 -12.94 -18.26
CA ASN A 215 -13.40 -11.64 -17.60
C ASN A 215 -11.93 -11.22 -17.53
N LYS A 216 -11.48 -10.41 -18.49
CA LYS A 216 -10.13 -9.83 -18.42
C LYS A 216 -10.05 -8.90 -17.23
N THR A 217 -9.04 -9.11 -16.39
CA THR A 217 -8.74 -8.22 -15.26
C THR A 217 -8.24 -6.89 -15.81
N VAL A 218 -8.90 -5.78 -15.45
CA VAL A 218 -8.56 -4.43 -15.93
C VAL A 218 -8.40 -3.51 -14.73
N TRP A 219 -7.33 -2.71 -14.74
CA TRP A 219 -7.05 -1.73 -13.71
C TRP A 219 -7.17 -0.31 -14.25
N ASP A 220 -7.63 0.59 -13.39
CA ASP A 220 -7.52 2.02 -13.63
C ASP A 220 -6.14 2.50 -13.15
N VAL A 221 -5.20 2.57 -14.09
CA VAL A 221 -3.78 2.87 -13.81
C VAL A 221 -3.51 4.37 -13.92
N PRO A 222 -3.07 5.06 -12.84
CA PRO A 222 -2.74 6.48 -12.89
C PRO A 222 -1.37 6.68 -13.54
N LEU A 223 -1.33 6.70 -14.87
CA LEU A 223 -0.08 6.82 -15.62
C LEU A 223 0.51 8.22 -15.53
N THR A 224 1.81 8.29 -15.24
CA THR A 224 2.62 9.51 -15.35
C THR A 224 3.57 9.39 -16.54
N LEU A 225 3.68 10.43 -17.36
CA LEU A 225 4.57 10.46 -18.53
C LEU A 225 5.60 11.59 -18.37
N GLY A 226 6.87 11.26 -18.61
CA GLY A 226 7.96 12.23 -18.72
C GLY A 226 8.58 12.15 -20.10
N PHE A 227 8.60 13.27 -20.84
CA PHE A 227 9.29 13.37 -22.11
C PHE A 227 10.63 14.06 -21.89
N GLN A 228 11.72 13.39 -22.30
CA GLN A 228 13.02 14.02 -22.32
C GLN A 228 13.10 14.90 -23.58
N ASN A 229 12.92 16.20 -23.40
CA ASN A 229 13.20 17.15 -24.48
C ASN A 229 14.72 17.22 -24.63
N TYR A 230 15.25 16.55 -25.65
CA TYR A 230 16.62 16.79 -26.09
C TYR A 230 16.66 18.21 -26.68
N ILE A 231 17.28 19.14 -25.95
CA ILE A 231 17.70 20.46 -26.45
C ILE A 231 19.07 20.29 -27.11
#